data_AF-A0A2I0SMU0-F1
#
_entry.id   AF-A0A2I0SMU0-F1
#
_cell.length_a   1.000
_cell.length_b   1.000
_cell.length_c   1.000
_cell.angle_alpha   90.00
_cell.angle_beta   90.00
_cell.angle_gamma   90.00
#
_symmetry.space_group_name_H-M   'P 1'
#
loop_
_entity.id
_entity.type
_entity.pdbx_description
1 polymer ?
#
loop_
_entity_poly.entity_id
_entity_poly.type
_entity_poly.pdbx_seq_one_letter_code
_entity_poly.pdbx_strand_id
1 'polypeptide(L)'
;MSTTLRTSSTVRTPSTARTATTGPRTPASRAHRAHPDARRAAREFVIAPVTITPTKPLTPTHVKGLLWADALFKATATLGPTTLVWNPRMSTLTTQTTAFWNHLDRTEPDTDWSGEDETAIGRRYVEFHRGRPTIDARALDPYFARIERDGWIHPASHRLLELWRTELDLLHVRDPGLTDTRPLTWSERRALAALADRGLLIDHRPHGGPVYLDGARWGVPIRQIVSADGHANYLLPILRSLLPAVAPGRLFLLLFDEGLAVDYLLLDRILAEFGADTTRLPLSRVPIGGKVVSSKYGGWTGSTLSDLSAISGSADADAYRLGMRLYFVGLLDRQCSQSFRVDLLRRCVGRAARILALGPPDEREDPVLPLSPHGYADPHRLACSLLGRRPAPLPALLREVLV
;
A
#
# COMPACT_ATOMS: atom_id res chain seq x y z
N MET A 1 -8.97 24.62 -51.42
CA MET A 1 -8.21 25.75 -50.85
C MET A 1 -7.57 25.24 -49.57
N SER A 2 -6.35 24.68 -49.65
CA SER A 2 -5.07 25.37 -49.42
C SER A 2 -5.08 26.10 -48.06
N THR A 3 -4.19 25.85 -47.10
CA THR A 3 -2.75 25.67 -47.27
C THR A 3 -2.12 25.05 -46.02
N THR A 4 -1.20 24.13 -46.24
CA THR A 4 -0.22 23.54 -45.31
C THR A 4 0.85 24.56 -44.95
N LEU A 5 1.32 24.63 -43.70
CA LEU A 5 2.63 25.22 -43.38
C LEU A 5 3.34 24.40 -42.29
N ARG A 6 4.31 23.60 -42.76
CA ARG A 6 5.45 23.09 -42.00
C ARG A 6 6.46 24.23 -41.82
N THR A 7 7.10 24.31 -40.67
CA THR A 7 8.47 24.86 -40.57
C THR A 7 9.29 24.00 -39.63
N SER A 8 10.29 23.34 -40.21
CA SER A 8 11.43 22.73 -39.54
C SER A 8 12.48 23.82 -39.29
N SER A 9 13.08 23.85 -38.10
CA SER A 9 14.31 24.60 -37.85
C SER A 9 15.30 23.68 -37.16
N THR A 10 16.33 23.32 -37.93
CA THR A 10 17.46 22.49 -37.55
C THR A 10 18.58 23.44 -37.11
N VAL A 11 18.87 23.51 -35.80
CA VAL A 11 20.02 24.27 -35.29
C VAL A 11 21.23 23.34 -35.22
N ARG A 12 22.20 23.60 -36.09
CA ARG A 12 23.56 23.03 -36.03
C ARG A 12 24.36 23.73 -34.93
N THR A 13 24.93 22.96 -34.01
CA THR A 13 25.99 23.42 -33.09
C THR A 13 27.37 23.03 -33.66
N PRO A 14 28.39 23.89 -33.49
CA PRO A 14 29.71 23.66 -34.05
C PRO A 14 30.55 22.70 -33.19
N SER A 15 31.21 21.79 -33.90
CA SER A 15 32.30 20.92 -33.46
C SER A 15 33.50 21.75 -33.01
N THR A 16 33.98 21.51 -31.79
CA THR A 16 35.31 21.95 -31.35
C THR A 16 36.13 20.72 -30.97
N ALA A 17 37.15 20.47 -31.78
CA ALA A 17 38.20 19.51 -31.51
C ALA A 17 39.01 19.97 -30.30
N ARG A 18 39.18 19.09 -29.31
CA ARG A 18 40.11 19.28 -28.21
C ARG A 18 41.20 18.21 -28.26
N THR A 19 42.39 18.71 -28.48
CA THR A 19 43.70 18.05 -28.49
C THR A 19 43.98 17.28 -27.20
N ALA A 20 44.58 16.12 -27.36
CA ALA A 20 45.15 15.30 -26.30
C ALA A 20 46.42 15.95 -25.75
N THR A 21 46.48 16.12 -24.42
CA THR A 21 47.72 16.39 -23.68
C THR A 21 47.87 15.31 -22.62
N THR A 22 48.86 14.45 -22.85
CA THR A 22 49.37 13.42 -21.94
C THR A 22 50.23 14.08 -20.86
N GLY A 23 49.74 14.09 -19.63
CA GLY A 23 50.51 14.46 -18.42
C GLY A 23 50.81 13.24 -17.54
N PRO A 24 51.89 13.26 -16.75
CA PRO A 24 52.42 12.08 -16.05
C PRO A 24 51.52 11.66 -14.87
N ARG A 25 51.33 10.34 -14.73
CA ARG A 25 50.56 9.70 -13.65
C ARG A 25 51.35 9.72 -12.34
N THR A 26 50.89 10.53 -11.39
CA THR A 26 51.26 10.42 -9.97
C THR A 26 50.58 9.17 -9.37
N PRO A 27 51.27 8.34 -8.57
CA PRO A 27 50.64 7.17 -7.95
C PRO A 27 49.70 7.63 -6.84
N ALA A 28 48.39 7.54 -7.11
CA ALA A 28 47.37 7.81 -6.12
C ALA A 28 47.44 6.74 -5.01
N SER A 29 47.73 7.22 -3.81
CA SER A 29 47.56 6.53 -2.53
C SER A 29 46.28 5.69 -2.52
N ARG A 30 46.45 4.40 -2.26
CA ARG A 30 45.40 3.42 -2.03
C ARG A 30 44.73 3.74 -0.70
N ALA A 31 43.83 4.73 -0.70
CA ALA A 31 42.89 4.90 0.39
C ALA A 31 42.05 3.63 0.47
N HIS A 32 42.22 2.90 1.56
CA HIS A 32 41.42 1.76 1.97
C HIS A 32 39.94 2.18 1.89
N ARG A 33 39.24 1.75 0.83
CA ARG A 33 37.78 1.83 0.79
C ARG A 33 37.29 0.89 1.89
N ALA A 34 36.84 1.48 3.00
CA ALA A 34 36.07 0.75 3.98
C ALA A 34 34.94 0.00 3.26
N HIS A 35 34.87 -1.31 3.46
CA HIS A 35 33.83 -2.18 2.92
C HIS A 35 32.44 -1.61 3.28
N PRO A 36 31.50 -1.48 2.32
CA PRO A 36 30.13 -1.05 2.60
C PRO A 36 29.34 -2.02 3.51
N ASP A 37 29.90 -3.19 3.83
CA ASP A 37 29.23 -4.27 4.54
C ASP A 37 29.01 -4.00 6.04
N ALA A 38 29.83 -3.17 6.69
CA ALA A 38 29.70 -2.93 8.14
C ALA A 38 28.47 -2.08 8.51
N ARG A 39 27.95 -1.24 7.60
CA ARG A 39 26.71 -0.46 7.82
C ARG A 39 25.43 -1.20 7.41
N ARG A 40 25.56 -2.34 6.73
CA ARG A 40 24.44 -3.25 6.41
C ARG A 40 24.10 -4.20 7.56
N ALA A 41 24.94 -4.27 8.59
CA ALA A 41 24.70 -5.07 9.77
C ALA A 41 23.45 -4.58 10.52
N ALA A 42 22.43 -5.44 10.57
CA ALA A 42 21.18 -5.34 11.34
C ALA A 42 20.28 -4.12 11.09
N ARG A 43 20.04 -3.76 9.81
CA ARG A 43 18.95 -2.83 9.50
C ARG A 43 17.60 -3.50 9.74
N GLU A 44 16.76 -2.91 10.58
CA GLU A 44 15.38 -3.35 10.79
C GLU A 44 14.47 -2.68 9.75
N PHE A 45 13.50 -3.41 9.23
CA PHE A 45 12.53 -2.89 8.26
C PHE A 45 11.15 -2.74 8.89
N VAL A 46 10.48 -1.63 8.60
CA VAL A 46 9.10 -1.36 9.02
C VAL A 46 8.27 -1.11 7.77
N ILE A 47 7.48 -2.09 7.34
CA ILE A 47 6.60 -1.97 6.19
C ILE A 47 5.27 -1.40 6.67
N ALA A 48 4.91 -0.22 6.19
CA ALA A 48 3.69 0.48 6.55
C ALA A 48 2.82 0.70 5.29
N PRO A 49 1.97 -0.28 4.94
CA PRO A 49 1.02 -0.12 3.85
C PRO A 49 -0.14 0.80 4.25
N VAL A 50 -0.71 1.50 3.28
CA VAL A 50 -2.00 2.16 3.45
C VAL A 50 -3.05 1.10 3.80
N THR A 51 -3.79 1.32 4.89
CA THR A 51 -4.84 0.39 5.31
C THR A 51 -6.08 0.53 4.44
N ILE A 52 -6.82 -0.57 4.32
CA ILE A 52 -8.04 -0.63 3.53
C ILE A 52 -9.23 -0.58 4.51
N THR A 53 -10.20 0.28 4.23
CA THR A 53 -11.41 0.37 5.05
C THR A 53 -12.39 -0.75 4.68
N PRO A 54 -12.86 -1.57 5.64
CA PRO A 54 -13.78 -2.68 5.40
C PRO A 54 -15.23 -2.19 5.22
N THR A 55 -15.50 -1.48 4.13
CA THR A 55 -16.86 -0.99 3.79
C THR A 55 -17.34 -1.45 2.42
N LYS A 56 -16.51 -2.17 1.67
CA LYS A 56 -16.76 -2.56 0.27
C LYS A 56 -15.82 -3.70 -0.14
N PRO A 57 -16.12 -4.47 -1.20
CA PRO A 57 -15.24 -5.54 -1.68
C PRO A 57 -13.79 -5.15 -1.96
N LEU A 58 -12.91 -6.16 -1.94
CA LEU A 58 -11.52 -5.99 -2.39
C LEU A 58 -11.47 -5.89 -3.93
N THR A 59 -11.31 -4.68 -4.46
CA THR A 59 -11.10 -4.44 -5.89
C THR A 59 -9.69 -4.84 -6.35
N PRO A 60 -9.39 -4.91 -7.67
CA PRO A 60 -8.06 -5.22 -8.17
C PRO A 60 -6.95 -4.29 -7.63
N THR A 61 -7.28 -3.03 -7.33
CA THR A 61 -6.36 -2.10 -6.67
C THR A 61 -6.00 -2.55 -5.25
N HIS A 62 -6.99 -3.02 -4.48
CA HIS A 62 -6.78 -3.53 -3.13
C HIS A 62 -5.97 -4.83 -3.16
N VAL A 63 -6.33 -5.75 -4.06
CA VAL A 63 -5.63 -7.03 -4.26
C VAL A 63 -4.16 -6.79 -4.62
N LYS A 64 -3.88 -5.86 -5.55
CA LYS A 64 -2.51 -5.43 -5.86
C LYS A 64 -1.77 -4.97 -4.61
N GLY A 65 -2.38 -4.07 -3.81
CA GLY A 65 -1.77 -3.56 -2.59
C GLY A 65 -1.41 -4.64 -1.57
N LEU A 66 -2.34 -5.57 -1.30
CA LEU A 66 -2.15 -6.66 -0.35
C LEU A 66 -1.08 -7.66 -0.83
N LEU A 67 -1.11 -8.06 -2.09
CA LEU A 67 -0.10 -8.97 -2.66
C LEU A 67 1.29 -8.34 -2.72
N TRP A 68 1.38 -7.03 -3.01
CA TRP A 68 2.64 -6.29 -2.94
C TRP A 68 3.17 -6.21 -1.51
N ALA A 69 2.31 -5.90 -0.53
CA ALA A 69 2.72 -5.85 0.88
C ALA A 69 3.22 -7.21 1.39
N ASP A 70 2.51 -8.30 1.05
CA ASP A 70 2.88 -9.66 1.41
C ASP A 70 4.23 -10.08 0.80
N ALA A 71 4.38 -9.92 -0.52
CA ALA A 71 5.62 -10.28 -1.20
C ALA A 71 6.80 -9.41 -0.75
N LEU A 72 6.59 -8.11 -0.53
CA LEU A 72 7.61 -7.21 0.02
C LEU A 72 8.03 -7.66 1.42
N PHE A 73 7.07 -8.00 2.28
CA PHE A 73 7.33 -8.47 3.64
C PHE A 73 8.11 -9.78 3.64
N LYS A 74 7.59 -10.82 2.99
CA LYS A 74 8.23 -12.14 2.95
C LYS A 74 9.65 -12.07 2.38
N ALA A 75 9.83 -11.35 1.27
CA ALA A 75 11.15 -11.20 0.66
C ALA A 75 12.10 -10.38 1.54
N THR A 76 11.66 -9.27 2.13
CA THR A 76 12.52 -8.41 2.95
C THR A 76 12.84 -9.04 4.30
N ALA A 77 11.95 -9.85 4.87
CA ALA A 77 12.18 -10.58 6.11
C ALA A 77 13.35 -11.58 6.04
N THR A 78 13.70 -12.03 4.83
CA THR A 78 14.89 -12.89 4.63
C THR A 78 16.21 -12.12 4.75
N LEU A 79 16.17 -10.78 4.74
CA LEU A 79 17.34 -9.91 4.85
C LEU A 79 17.59 -9.42 6.28
N GLY A 80 16.57 -9.45 7.15
CA GLY A 80 16.65 -8.97 8.52
C GLY A 80 15.29 -8.79 9.20
N PRO A 81 15.28 -8.40 10.50
CA PRO A 81 14.05 -8.23 11.25
C PRO A 81 13.11 -7.24 10.54
N THR A 82 11.90 -7.71 10.25
CA THR A 82 10.91 -6.96 9.47
C THR A 82 9.57 -6.96 10.20
N THR A 83 9.00 -5.78 10.38
CA THR A 83 7.68 -5.57 10.99
C THR A 83 6.70 -5.09 9.93
N LEU A 84 5.51 -5.68 9.88
CA LEU A 84 4.38 -5.18 9.08
C LEU A 84 3.46 -4.37 10.00
N VAL A 85 3.31 -3.08 9.73
CA VAL A 85 2.43 -2.19 10.49
C VAL A 85 1.04 -2.21 9.88
N TRP A 86 0.14 -2.93 10.53
CA TRP A 86 -1.27 -2.94 10.18
C TRP A 86 -2.11 -3.02 11.45
N ASN A 87 -3.16 -2.22 11.47
CA ASN A 87 -4.13 -2.14 12.55
C ASN A 87 -5.44 -1.62 11.96
N PRO A 88 -6.56 -2.37 12.03
CA PRO A 88 -7.84 -1.95 11.48
C PRO A 88 -8.34 -0.61 12.05
N ARG A 89 -7.95 -0.26 13.29
CA ARG A 89 -8.28 1.06 13.87
C ARG A 89 -7.76 2.22 13.02
N MET A 90 -6.66 2.04 12.28
CA MET A 90 -6.14 3.08 11.39
C MET A 90 -7.08 3.41 10.23
N SER A 91 -7.88 2.44 9.75
CA SER A 91 -8.86 2.68 8.68
C SER A 91 -10.26 2.98 9.20
N THR A 92 -10.61 2.53 10.42
CA THR A 92 -11.95 2.73 11.00
C THR A 92 -12.12 4.01 11.80
N LEU A 93 -11.06 4.58 12.39
CA LEU A 93 -11.07 5.89 13.06
C LEU A 93 -11.10 7.04 12.04
N THR A 94 -12.13 7.08 11.21
CA THR A 94 -12.33 8.10 10.18
C THR A 94 -13.81 8.44 10.04
N THR A 95 -14.12 9.72 9.77
CA THR A 95 -15.50 10.19 9.56
C THR A 95 -16.20 9.42 8.45
N GLN A 96 -15.49 9.04 7.38
CA GLN A 96 -16.07 8.26 6.28
C GLN A 96 -16.62 6.91 6.74
N THR A 97 -15.92 6.24 7.66
CA THR A 97 -16.29 4.90 8.13
C THR A 97 -17.40 5.00 9.17
N THR A 98 -17.24 5.87 10.16
CA THR A 98 -18.23 6.05 11.22
C THR A 98 -19.55 6.60 10.68
N ALA A 99 -19.51 7.48 9.68
CA ALA A 99 -20.72 7.96 9.02
C ALA A 99 -21.48 6.85 8.27
N PHE A 100 -20.76 5.92 7.65
CA PHE A 100 -21.39 4.78 7.00
C PHE A 100 -22.02 3.84 8.04
N TRP A 101 -21.34 3.56 9.15
CA TRP A 101 -21.89 2.73 10.22
C TRP A 101 -23.14 3.37 10.86
N ASN A 102 -23.10 4.66 11.16
CA ASN A 102 -24.26 5.41 11.61
C ASN A 102 -25.42 5.38 10.61
N HIS A 103 -25.13 5.37 9.31
CA HIS A 103 -26.18 5.19 8.30
C HIS A 103 -26.81 3.80 8.38
N LEU A 104 -26.01 2.73 8.42
CA LEU A 104 -26.51 1.35 8.54
C LEU A 104 -27.36 1.18 9.80
N ASP A 105 -26.88 1.62 10.95
CA ASP A 105 -27.62 1.50 12.22
C ASP A 105 -28.95 2.29 12.21
N ARG A 106 -29.07 3.34 11.38
CA ARG A 106 -30.31 4.12 11.24
C ARG A 106 -31.30 3.55 10.24
N THR A 107 -30.82 2.94 9.16
CA THR A 107 -31.67 2.47 8.06
C THR A 107 -31.96 0.97 8.15
N GLU A 108 -31.09 0.22 8.80
CA GLU A 108 -31.05 -1.25 8.84
C GLU A 108 -30.62 -1.78 10.23
N PRO A 109 -31.26 -1.34 11.35
CA PRO A 109 -30.79 -1.63 12.71
C PRO A 109 -30.81 -3.13 13.08
N ASP A 110 -31.74 -3.89 12.54
CA ASP A 110 -31.98 -5.30 12.90
C ASP A 110 -31.37 -6.29 11.89
N THR A 111 -30.53 -5.80 10.96
CA THR A 111 -29.92 -6.65 9.94
C THR A 111 -28.94 -7.64 10.54
N ASP A 112 -29.15 -8.94 10.28
CA ASP A 112 -28.17 -9.98 10.53
C ASP A 112 -27.08 -9.96 9.45
N TRP A 113 -25.94 -9.35 9.79
CA TRP A 113 -24.81 -9.21 8.88
C TRP A 113 -24.05 -10.52 8.64
N SER A 114 -24.28 -11.58 9.43
CA SER A 114 -23.50 -12.83 9.31
C SER A 114 -23.72 -13.56 7.99
N GLY A 115 -24.91 -13.43 7.41
CA GLY A 115 -25.29 -14.03 6.12
C GLY A 115 -24.96 -13.18 4.89
N GLU A 116 -24.53 -11.94 5.08
CA GLU A 116 -24.28 -11.01 3.97
C GLU A 116 -22.95 -11.31 3.27
N ASP A 117 -22.93 -11.14 1.95
CA ASP A 117 -21.73 -11.23 1.13
C ASP A 117 -21.05 -9.85 0.95
N GLU A 118 -19.82 -9.85 0.42
CA GLU A 118 -19.09 -8.59 0.23
C GLU A 118 -19.80 -7.63 -0.74
N THR A 119 -20.51 -8.18 -1.72
CA THR A 119 -21.18 -7.41 -2.77
C THR A 119 -22.36 -6.64 -2.20
N ALA A 120 -23.17 -7.28 -1.37
CA ALA A 120 -24.36 -6.71 -0.77
C ALA A 120 -24.01 -5.60 0.23
N ILE A 121 -22.98 -5.77 1.06
CA ILE A 121 -22.46 -4.71 1.92
C ILE A 121 -21.88 -3.56 1.09
N GLY A 122 -21.13 -3.89 0.04
CA GLY A 122 -20.57 -2.89 -0.89
C GLY A 122 -21.62 -2.05 -1.62
N ARG A 123 -22.78 -2.64 -1.99
CA ARG A 123 -23.89 -1.90 -2.60
C ARG A 123 -24.47 -0.84 -1.67
N ARG A 124 -24.69 -1.18 -0.39
CA ARG A 124 -25.13 -0.22 0.63
C ARG A 124 -24.14 0.93 0.80
N TYR A 125 -22.84 0.64 0.75
CA TYR A 125 -21.81 1.68 0.78
C TYR A 125 -21.89 2.61 -0.44
N VAL A 126 -22.15 2.07 -1.63
CA VAL A 126 -22.36 2.89 -2.85
C VAL A 126 -23.61 3.74 -2.73
N GLU A 127 -24.71 3.20 -2.24
CA GLU A 127 -25.98 3.91 -2.02
C GLU A 127 -25.82 5.05 -1.02
N PHE A 128 -25.15 4.79 0.11
CA PHE A 128 -24.76 5.80 1.09
C PHE A 128 -24.01 6.97 0.42
N HIS A 129 -23.03 6.72 -0.45
CA HIS A 129 -22.29 7.80 -1.13
C HIS A 129 -23.10 8.50 -2.23
N ARG A 130 -24.06 7.82 -2.87
CA ARG A 130 -24.95 8.43 -3.87
C ARG A 130 -25.96 9.36 -3.22
N GLY A 131 -26.46 9.02 -2.04
CA GLY A 131 -27.44 9.82 -1.29
C GLY A 131 -26.91 11.17 -0.77
N ARG A 132 -25.59 11.40 -0.81
CA ARG A 132 -24.91 12.59 -0.26
C ARG A 132 -25.45 12.96 1.14
N PRO A 133 -25.39 12.03 2.11
CA PRO A 133 -26.03 12.23 3.40
C PRO A 133 -25.41 13.42 4.13
N THR A 134 -26.28 14.29 4.63
CA THR A 134 -25.89 15.28 5.63
C THR A 134 -25.65 14.52 6.94
N ILE A 135 -24.39 14.48 7.37
CA ILE A 135 -24.00 13.78 8.58
C ILE A 135 -23.86 14.82 9.69
N ASP A 136 -24.68 14.70 10.73
CA ASP A 136 -24.44 15.40 11.98
C ASP A 136 -23.18 14.82 12.62
N ALA A 137 -22.14 15.64 12.77
CA ALA A 137 -20.88 15.21 13.35
C ALA A 137 -21.08 14.67 14.78
N ARG A 138 -21.96 15.28 15.59
CA ARG A 138 -22.20 14.82 16.96
C ARG A 138 -22.80 13.41 17.02
N ALA A 139 -23.54 13.00 15.99
CA ALA A 139 -24.05 11.64 15.89
C ALA A 139 -22.94 10.58 15.73
N LEU A 140 -21.72 10.99 15.35
CA LEU A 140 -20.58 10.10 15.17
C LEU A 140 -19.73 9.92 16.43
N ASP A 141 -19.86 10.83 17.41
CA ASP A 141 -19.05 10.79 18.64
C ASP A 141 -19.15 9.45 19.39
N PRO A 142 -20.33 8.80 19.51
CA PRO A 142 -20.43 7.48 20.15
C PRO A 142 -19.59 6.41 19.42
N TYR A 143 -19.50 6.47 18.10
CA TYR A 143 -18.73 5.53 17.29
C TYR A 143 -17.23 5.72 17.52
N PHE A 144 -16.73 6.96 17.44
CA PHE A 144 -15.32 7.26 17.71
C PHE A 144 -14.92 6.85 19.12
N ALA A 145 -15.74 7.16 20.13
CA ALA A 145 -15.49 6.78 21.52
C ALA A 145 -15.44 5.26 21.71
N ARG A 146 -16.33 4.51 21.05
CA ARG A 146 -16.35 3.04 21.10
C ARG A 146 -15.09 2.46 20.46
N ILE A 147 -14.76 2.86 19.23
CA ILE A 147 -13.55 2.39 18.52
C ILE A 147 -12.28 2.67 19.34
N GLU A 148 -12.15 3.86 19.94
CA GLU A 148 -11.01 4.19 20.81
C GLU A 148 -10.94 3.30 22.05
N ARG A 149 -12.05 3.17 22.79
CA ARG A 149 -12.08 2.50 24.09
C ARG A 149 -11.88 0.99 23.97
N ASP A 150 -12.65 0.34 23.10
CA ASP A 150 -12.76 -1.12 23.07
C ASP A 150 -12.39 -1.72 21.70
N GLY A 151 -12.04 -0.90 20.71
CA GLY A 151 -11.65 -1.39 19.38
C GLY A 151 -12.83 -1.92 18.57
N TRP A 152 -14.05 -1.53 18.94
CA TRP A 152 -15.24 -1.98 18.26
C TRP A 152 -15.22 -1.68 16.75
N ILE A 153 -15.76 -2.63 16.00
CA ILE A 153 -16.03 -2.54 14.57
C ILE A 153 -17.50 -2.89 14.35
N HIS A 154 -18.17 -2.15 13.48
CA HIS A 154 -19.57 -2.45 13.13
C HIS A 154 -19.70 -3.86 12.53
N PRO A 155 -20.77 -4.63 12.85
CA PRO A 155 -20.94 -6.01 12.37
C PRO A 155 -20.79 -6.20 10.85
N ALA A 156 -21.33 -5.29 10.02
CA ALA A 156 -21.10 -5.31 8.56
C ALA A 156 -19.61 -5.27 8.16
N SER A 157 -18.83 -4.42 8.83
CA SER A 157 -17.38 -4.33 8.59
C SER A 157 -16.63 -5.54 9.13
N HIS A 158 -17.07 -6.09 10.27
CA HIS A 158 -16.53 -7.34 10.79
C HIS A 158 -16.74 -8.49 9.81
N ARG A 159 -17.95 -8.61 9.26
CA ARG A 159 -18.28 -9.60 8.22
C ARG A 159 -17.37 -9.48 7.00
N LEU A 160 -17.15 -8.26 6.51
CA LEU A 160 -16.21 -8.04 5.40
C LEU A 160 -14.79 -8.51 5.73
N LEU A 161 -14.29 -8.24 6.93
CA LEU A 161 -12.96 -8.68 7.35
C LEU A 161 -12.85 -10.21 7.42
N GLU A 162 -13.88 -10.92 7.86
CA GLU A 162 -13.94 -12.39 7.82
C GLU A 162 -13.86 -12.92 6.40
N LEU A 163 -14.69 -12.37 5.49
CA LEU A 163 -14.70 -12.75 4.08
C LEU A 163 -13.34 -12.49 3.43
N TRP A 164 -12.74 -11.31 3.67
CA TRP A 164 -11.42 -10.99 3.16
C TRP A 164 -10.34 -11.93 3.68
N ARG A 165 -10.41 -12.30 4.96
CA ARG A 165 -9.46 -13.23 5.56
C ARG A 165 -9.50 -14.57 4.84
N THR A 166 -10.69 -15.14 4.60
CA THR A 166 -10.82 -16.39 3.84
C THR A 166 -10.20 -16.30 2.45
N GLU A 167 -10.45 -15.20 1.73
CA GLU A 167 -9.88 -14.99 0.39
C GLU A 167 -8.35 -14.80 0.42
N LEU A 168 -7.83 -14.15 1.45
CA LEU A 168 -6.39 -13.93 1.61
C LEU A 168 -5.65 -15.19 2.08
N ASP A 169 -6.30 -16.03 2.88
CA ASP A 169 -5.81 -17.36 3.26
C ASP A 169 -5.69 -18.27 2.03
N LEU A 170 -6.65 -18.21 1.10
CA LEU A 170 -6.56 -18.91 -0.19
C LEU A 170 -5.32 -18.48 -0.98
N LEU A 171 -5.00 -17.18 -0.97
CA LEU A 171 -3.81 -16.61 -1.60
C LEU A 171 -2.52 -16.79 -0.79
N HIS A 172 -2.60 -17.43 0.38
CA HIS A 172 -1.49 -17.58 1.32
C HIS A 172 -0.82 -16.23 1.65
N VAL A 173 -1.62 -15.18 1.71
CA VAL A 173 -1.19 -13.88 2.20
C VAL A 173 -1.06 -13.96 3.71
N ARG A 174 0.08 -13.53 4.25
CA ARG A 174 0.26 -13.45 5.71
C ARG A 174 -0.80 -12.50 6.26
N ASP A 175 -1.55 -12.94 7.28
CA ASP A 175 -2.50 -12.08 7.96
C ASP A 175 -1.76 -10.86 8.56
N PRO A 176 -2.02 -9.64 8.07
CA PRO A 176 -1.42 -8.44 8.62
C PRO A 176 -2.02 -8.06 9.99
N GLY A 177 -3.02 -8.79 10.48
CA GLY A 177 -3.86 -8.42 11.62
C GLY A 177 -5.15 -7.77 11.15
N LEU A 178 -5.81 -8.35 10.14
CA LEU A 178 -7.05 -7.82 9.55
C LEU A 178 -8.17 -7.64 10.57
N THR A 179 -8.24 -8.52 11.56
CA THR A 179 -9.25 -8.50 12.63
C THR A 179 -8.68 -8.06 13.98
N ASP A 180 -7.39 -7.74 14.06
CA ASP A 180 -6.70 -7.47 15.31
C ASP A 180 -6.77 -5.99 15.70
N THR A 181 -7.84 -5.60 16.38
CA THR A 181 -8.17 -4.21 16.73
C THR A 181 -7.43 -3.70 17.97
N ARG A 182 -6.10 -3.79 17.95
CA ARG A 182 -5.22 -3.32 19.03
C ARG A 182 -5.36 -1.80 19.26
N PRO A 183 -5.22 -1.32 20.51
CA PRO A 183 -5.07 0.11 20.76
C PRO A 183 -3.92 0.72 19.95
N LEU A 184 -4.11 1.94 19.45
CA LEU A 184 -3.03 2.69 18.81
C LEU A 184 -1.99 3.08 19.88
N THR A 185 -0.71 2.97 19.54
CA THR A 185 0.39 3.08 20.51
C THR A 185 0.43 4.44 21.21
N TRP A 186 0.14 5.52 20.48
CA TRP A 186 -0.09 6.84 21.08
C TRP A 186 -1.58 7.19 21.11
N SER A 187 -1.99 7.88 22.17
CA SER A 187 -3.27 8.59 22.20
C SER A 187 -3.24 9.78 21.24
N GLU A 188 -4.42 10.25 20.82
CA GLU A 188 -4.54 11.45 19.99
C GLU A 188 -3.85 12.65 20.64
N ARG A 189 -4.16 12.93 21.91
CA ARG A 189 -3.56 14.03 22.67
C ARG A 189 -2.04 13.98 22.67
N ARG A 190 -1.46 12.78 22.85
CA ARG A 190 -0.01 12.60 22.86
C ARG A 190 0.60 12.85 21.48
N ALA A 191 -0.03 12.35 20.42
CA ALA A 191 0.46 12.57 19.06
C ALA A 191 0.41 14.05 18.67
N LEU A 192 -0.70 14.74 18.98
CA LEU A 192 -0.83 16.17 18.71
C LEU A 192 0.20 17.00 19.49
N ALA A 193 0.42 16.70 20.78
CA ALA A 193 1.44 17.38 21.58
C ALA A 193 2.84 17.19 20.97
N ALA A 194 3.21 15.96 20.62
CA ALA A 194 4.54 15.67 20.04
C ALA A 194 4.78 16.36 18.68
N LEU A 195 3.72 16.56 17.89
CA LEU A 195 3.77 17.32 16.63
C LEU A 195 3.85 18.83 16.90
N ALA A 196 3.09 19.34 17.88
CA ALA A 196 3.15 20.74 18.29
C ALA A 196 4.54 21.15 18.83
N ASP A 197 5.17 20.28 19.62
CA ASP A 197 6.52 20.51 20.19
C ASP A 197 7.59 20.69 19.10
N ARG A 198 7.34 20.20 17.88
CA ARG A 198 8.22 20.39 16.70
C ARG A 198 7.75 21.51 15.76
N GLY A 199 6.71 22.24 16.15
CA GLY A 199 6.09 23.28 15.33
C GLY A 199 5.47 22.73 14.04
N LEU A 200 4.97 21.48 14.05
CA LEU A 200 4.38 20.83 12.87
C LEU A 200 2.85 20.96 12.81
N LEU A 201 2.25 21.73 13.72
CA LEU A 201 0.81 21.94 13.79
C LEU A 201 0.42 23.41 13.70
N ILE A 202 -0.73 23.64 13.07
CA ILE A 202 -1.52 24.87 13.22
C ILE A 202 -2.80 24.46 13.96
N ASP A 203 -2.89 24.83 15.23
CA ASP A 203 -4.00 24.43 16.12
C ASP A 203 -4.99 25.60 16.31
N HIS A 204 -6.14 25.52 15.64
CA HIS A 204 -7.21 26.51 15.80
C HIS A 204 -8.26 26.12 16.84
N ARG A 205 -8.10 25.01 17.58
CA ARG A 205 -9.08 24.57 18.58
C ARG A 205 -9.37 25.60 19.67
N PRO A 206 -8.41 26.41 20.16
CA PRO A 206 -8.70 27.51 21.09
C PRO A 206 -9.70 28.54 20.56
N HIS A 207 -9.92 28.56 19.24
CA HIS A 207 -10.87 29.44 18.54
C HIS A 207 -12.06 28.66 17.93
N GLY A 208 -12.29 27.41 18.36
CA GLY A 208 -13.35 26.55 17.83
C GLY A 208 -13.07 26.01 16.42
N GLY A 209 -11.82 26.11 15.96
CA GLY A 209 -11.40 25.68 14.62
C GLY A 209 -10.70 24.31 14.58
N PRO A 210 -10.36 23.85 13.37
CA PRO A 210 -9.69 22.56 13.14
C PRO A 210 -8.20 22.56 13.52
N VAL A 211 -7.56 21.39 13.42
CA VAL A 211 -6.11 21.22 13.53
C VAL A 211 -5.54 20.83 12.17
N TYR A 212 -4.45 21.48 11.77
CA TYR A 212 -3.74 21.18 10.54
C TYR A 212 -2.30 20.74 10.81
N LEU A 213 -1.78 19.85 9.95
CA LEU A 213 -0.35 19.63 9.77
C LEU A 213 0.23 20.73 8.89
N ASP A 214 1.29 21.36 9.37
CA ASP A 214 2.03 22.38 8.65
C ASP A 214 3.11 21.75 7.74
N GLY A 215 2.74 21.52 6.48
CA GLY A 215 3.66 21.08 5.44
C GLY A 215 4.39 22.22 4.72
N ALA A 216 4.06 23.49 5.02
CA ALA A 216 4.45 24.62 4.18
C ALA A 216 5.97 24.79 4.10
N ARG A 217 6.68 24.49 5.18
CA ARG A 217 8.16 24.51 5.24
C ARG A 217 8.84 23.57 4.24
N TRP A 218 8.13 22.56 3.72
CA TRP A 218 8.62 21.63 2.70
C TRP A 218 7.98 21.85 1.32
N GLY A 219 7.24 22.95 1.14
CA GLY A 219 6.47 23.19 -0.09
C GLY A 219 5.30 22.23 -0.26
N VAL A 220 4.80 21.63 0.82
CA VAL A 220 3.65 20.72 0.82
C VAL A 220 2.41 21.46 1.34
N PRO A 221 1.21 21.27 0.76
CA PRO A 221 0.00 21.90 1.25
C PRO A 221 -0.29 21.60 2.72
N ILE A 222 -0.83 22.59 3.44
CA ILE A 222 -1.36 22.42 4.80
C ILE A 222 -2.50 21.40 4.76
N ARG A 223 -2.50 20.46 5.72
CA ARG A 223 -3.44 19.33 5.72
C ARG A 223 -4.23 19.26 7.00
N GLN A 224 -5.56 19.41 6.91
CA GLN A 224 -6.44 19.26 8.07
C GLN A 224 -6.37 17.82 8.59
N ILE A 225 -5.98 17.63 9.84
CA ILE A 225 -5.92 16.32 10.50
C ILE A 225 -6.98 16.12 11.57
N VAL A 226 -7.58 17.19 12.09
CA VAL A 226 -8.76 17.15 12.95
C VAL A 226 -9.73 18.20 12.44
N SER A 227 -11.01 17.84 12.23
CA SER A 227 -12.04 18.79 11.82
C SER A 227 -12.39 19.79 12.94
N ALA A 228 -13.16 20.83 12.61
CA ALA A 228 -13.71 21.74 13.62
C ALA A 228 -14.65 21.00 14.59
N ASP A 229 -15.29 19.91 14.13
CA ASP A 229 -16.11 19.03 14.96
C ASP A 229 -15.29 18.07 15.84
N GLY A 230 -13.96 18.12 15.77
CA GLY A 230 -13.08 17.32 16.62
C GLY A 230 -12.76 15.92 16.11
N HIS A 231 -13.13 15.57 14.87
CA HIS A 231 -12.87 14.24 14.33
C HIS A 231 -11.55 14.17 13.55
N ALA A 232 -10.75 13.16 13.87
CA ALA A 232 -9.51 12.88 13.19
C ALA A 232 -9.74 12.44 11.73
N ASN A 233 -8.86 12.89 10.83
CA ASN A 233 -8.72 12.29 9.51
C ASN A 233 -7.84 11.02 9.57
N TYR A 234 -7.71 10.32 8.44
CA TYR A 234 -6.97 9.06 8.37
C TYR A 234 -5.46 9.17 8.66
N LEU A 235 -4.83 10.35 8.55
CA LEU A 235 -3.39 10.51 8.79
C LEU A 235 -3.06 10.44 10.29
N LEU A 236 -3.95 10.93 11.15
CA LEU A 236 -3.68 10.97 12.59
C LEU A 236 -3.58 9.56 13.22
N PRO A 237 -4.48 8.60 12.94
CA PRO A 237 -4.29 7.19 13.34
C PRO A 237 -2.99 6.55 12.81
N ILE A 238 -2.59 6.88 11.57
CA ILE A 238 -1.31 6.41 11.00
C ILE A 238 -0.13 6.96 11.81
N LEU A 239 -0.10 8.27 12.07
CA LEU A 239 0.95 8.91 12.87
C LEU A 239 1.03 8.34 14.28
N ARG A 240 -0.13 8.08 14.92
CA ARG A 240 -0.21 7.45 16.25
C ARG A 240 0.38 6.05 16.30
N SER A 241 0.48 5.37 15.17
CA SER A 241 1.10 4.04 15.04
C SER A 241 2.58 4.13 14.66
N LEU A 242 2.94 5.04 13.73
CA LEU A 242 4.28 5.11 13.17
C LEU A 242 5.27 5.91 14.02
N LEU A 243 4.87 7.07 14.56
CA LEU A 243 5.76 7.91 15.39
C LEU A 243 6.39 7.17 16.58
N PRO A 244 5.66 6.36 17.38
CA PRO A 244 6.27 5.59 18.45
C PRO A 244 7.24 4.50 17.99
N ALA A 245 7.16 4.07 16.73
CA ALA A 245 8.02 3.01 16.20
C ALA A 245 9.38 3.54 15.70
N VAL A 246 9.55 4.86 15.63
CA VAL A 246 10.79 5.50 15.15
C VAL A 246 11.92 5.20 16.12
N ALA A 247 12.97 4.56 15.60
CA ALA A 247 14.19 4.26 16.34
C ALA A 247 15.39 4.25 15.37
N PRO A 248 16.62 4.51 15.86
CA PRO A 248 17.83 4.40 15.05
C PRO A 248 17.95 3.02 14.39
N GLY A 249 18.42 2.98 13.14
CA GLY A 249 18.64 1.72 12.41
C GLY A 249 17.40 1.12 11.74
N ARG A 250 16.22 1.76 11.86
CA ARG A 250 14.99 1.33 11.19
C ARG A 250 14.77 2.04 9.86
N LEU A 251 14.44 1.28 8.82
CA LEU A 251 13.93 1.81 7.55
C LEU A 251 12.42 1.60 7.42
N PHE A 252 11.69 2.69 7.29
CA PHE A 252 10.25 2.69 7.05
C PHE A 252 9.96 2.62 5.55
N LEU A 253 9.30 1.55 5.12
CA LEU A 253 8.82 1.35 3.75
C LEU A 253 7.34 1.74 3.69
N LEU A 254 7.06 2.97 3.25
CA LEU A 254 5.71 3.51 3.17
C LEU A 254 5.07 3.08 1.85
N LEU A 255 4.20 2.07 1.86
CA LEU A 255 3.54 1.52 0.67
C LEU A 255 2.14 2.13 0.52
N PHE A 256 1.88 2.89 -0.55
CA PHE A 256 0.65 3.68 -0.63
C PHE A 256 0.09 3.81 -2.04
N ASP A 257 -1.20 4.12 -2.13
CA ASP A 257 -1.87 4.48 -3.38
C ASP A 257 -1.29 5.80 -3.92
N GLU A 258 -0.81 5.82 -5.16
CA GLU A 258 -0.23 7.02 -5.79
C GLU A 258 -1.12 8.27 -5.73
N GLY A 259 -2.44 8.12 -5.67
CA GLY A 259 -3.38 9.22 -5.44
C GLY A 259 -3.23 9.92 -4.08
N LEU A 260 -2.46 9.34 -3.15
CA LEU A 260 -2.12 9.89 -1.84
C LEU A 260 -0.68 10.43 -1.78
N ALA A 261 -0.01 10.63 -2.91
CA ALA A 261 1.41 11.01 -2.96
C ALA A 261 1.77 12.25 -2.15
N VAL A 262 0.89 13.27 -2.12
CA VAL A 262 1.10 14.50 -1.34
C VAL A 262 1.02 14.22 0.16
N ASP A 263 0.01 13.46 0.59
CA ASP A 263 -0.18 13.08 1.99
C ASP A 263 0.96 12.17 2.49
N TYR A 264 1.46 11.27 1.65
CA TYR A 264 2.60 10.41 1.99
C TYR A 264 3.96 11.11 1.89
N LEU A 265 4.08 12.17 1.08
CA LEU A 265 5.23 13.08 1.16
C LEU A 265 5.21 13.85 2.48
N LEU A 266 4.05 14.33 2.92
CA LEU A 266 3.92 14.97 4.24
C LEU A 266 4.29 14.01 5.37
N LEU A 267 3.77 12.79 5.34
CA LEU A 267 4.09 11.74 6.31
C LEU A 267 5.60 11.43 6.35
N ASP A 268 6.22 11.29 5.18
CA ASP A 268 7.67 11.08 5.01
C ASP A 268 8.49 12.19 5.68
N ARG A 269 8.13 13.46 5.44
CA ARG A 269 8.79 14.60 6.10
C ARG A 269 8.60 14.63 7.60
N ILE A 270 7.39 14.36 8.07
CA ILE A 270 7.09 14.31 9.51
C ILE A 270 7.90 13.19 10.17
N LEU A 271 7.92 11.98 9.61
CA LEU A 271 8.70 10.88 10.18
C LEU A 271 10.21 11.20 10.22
N ALA A 272 10.73 11.88 9.20
CA ALA A 272 12.11 12.34 9.17
C ALA A 272 12.43 13.37 10.29
N GLU A 273 11.50 14.28 10.63
CA GLU A 273 11.65 15.19 11.79
C GLU A 273 11.68 14.47 13.15
N PHE A 274 11.23 13.21 13.19
CA PHE A 274 11.34 12.34 14.36
C PHE A 274 12.56 11.40 14.27
N GLY A 275 13.39 11.53 13.23
CA GLY A 275 14.61 10.76 13.05
C GLY A 275 14.43 9.43 12.30
N ALA A 276 13.31 9.24 11.60
CA ALA A 276 13.10 8.03 10.80
C ALA A 276 13.84 8.09 9.46
N ASP A 277 14.45 6.97 9.06
CA ASP A 277 14.76 6.73 7.65
C ASP A 277 13.52 6.19 6.96
N THR A 278 13.16 6.78 5.83
CA THR A 278 11.93 6.45 5.10
C THR A 278 12.21 6.17 3.63
N THR A 279 11.36 5.36 3.02
CA THR A 279 11.29 5.19 1.57
C THR A 279 9.83 5.08 1.16
N ARG A 280 9.43 5.94 0.22
CA ARG A 280 8.08 6.00 -0.34
C ARG A 280 7.95 5.01 -1.49
N LEU A 281 6.96 4.12 -1.41
CA LEU A 281 6.65 3.09 -2.39
C LEU A 281 5.23 3.31 -2.95
N PRO A 282 5.03 4.24 -3.90
CA PRO A 282 3.73 4.41 -4.57
C PRO A 282 3.34 3.19 -5.40
N LEU A 283 2.08 2.78 -5.28
CA LEU A 283 1.38 1.81 -6.10
C LEU A 283 0.29 2.54 -6.90
N SER A 284 0.35 2.44 -8.23
CA SER A 284 -0.73 2.94 -9.08
C SER A 284 -1.96 2.04 -8.95
N ARG A 285 -3.14 2.68 -8.96
CA ARG A 285 -4.43 1.99 -9.00
C ARG A 285 -4.55 1.14 -10.26
N VAL A 286 -5.22 0.00 -10.14
CA VAL A 286 -5.57 -0.86 -11.26
C VAL A 286 -6.92 -0.41 -11.83
N PRO A 287 -6.98 0.17 -13.04
CA PRO A 287 -8.24 0.57 -13.66
C PRO A 287 -9.13 -0.64 -13.99
N ILE A 288 -10.45 -0.45 -13.98
CA ILE A 288 -11.42 -1.43 -14.46
C ILE A 288 -12.09 -0.83 -15.70
N GLY A 289 -12.06 -1.55 -16.83
CA GLY A 289 -12.64 -1.04 -18.08
C GLY A 289 -12.05 0.31 -18.53
N GLY A 290 -10.75 0.52 -18.37
CA GLY A 290 -10.07 1.77 -18.75
C GLY A 290 -10.17 2.90 -17.74
N LYS A 291 -10.91 2.74 -16.62
CA LYS A 291 -11.21 3.83 -15.71
C LYS A 291 -10.67 3.59 -14.30
N VAL A 292 -10.04 4.61 -13.75
CA VAL A 292 -9.65 4.66 -12.33
C VAL A 292 -10.77 5.37 -11.58
N VAL A 293 -11.63 4.61 -10.93
CA VAL A 293 -12.79 5.14 -10.18
C VAL A 293 -12.69 4.70 -8.74
N SER A 294 -13.03 5.59 -7.80
CA SER A 294 -13.16 5.20 -6.40
C SER A 294 -14.29 4.18 -6.26
N SER A 295 -14.04 3.08 -5.54
CA SER A 295 -15.03 2.01 -5.35
C SER A 295 -16.29 2.44 -4.59
N LYS A 296 -16.34 3.66 -4.03
CA LYS A 296 -17.58 4.28 -3.52
C LYS A 296 -18.62 4.54 -4.61
N TYR A 297 -18.25 4.48 -5.89
CA TYR A 297 -19.16 4.63 -7.02
C TYR A 297 -19.60 3.29 -7.64
N GLY A 298 -19.14 2.16 -7.11
CA GLY A 298 -19.43 0.83 -7.65
C GLY A 298 -18.55 0.49 -8.85
N GLY A 299 -19.09 -0.33 -9.77
CA GLY A 299 -18.41 -0.72 -11.02
C GLY A 299 -17.32 -1.78 -10.86
N TRP A 300 -17.30 -2.48 -9.73
CA TRP A 300 -16.31 -3.52 -9.40
C TRP A 300 -16.82 -4.95 -9.60
N THR A 301 -18.11 -5.16 -9.88
CA THR A 301 -18.70 -6.49 -10.10
C THR A 301 -18.00 -7.24 -11.24
N GLY A 302 -17.70 -8.51 -11.02
CA GLY A 302 -16.90 -9.35 -11.93
C GLY A 302 -15.39 -9.12 -11.84
N SER A 303 -14.92 -8.39 -10.82
CA SER A 303 -13.50 -8.08 -10.62
C SER A 303 -13.08 -7.95 -9.16
N THR A 304 -13.97 -8.24 -8.20
CA THR A 304 -13.59 -8.30 -6.79
C THR A 304 -12.72 -9.52 -6.53
N LEU A 305 -12.02 -9.55 -5.39
CA LEU A 305 -11.24 -10.72 -5.03
C LEU A 305 -12.09 -11.99 -4.99
N SER A 306 -13.31 -11.93 -4.43
CA SER A 306 -14.20 -13.09 -4.42
C SER A 306 -14.63 -13.52 -5.83
N ASP A 307 -14.91 -12.57 -6.73
CA ASP A 307 -15.16 -12.87 -8.15
C ASP A 307 -13.95 -13.60 -8.77
N LEU A 308 -12.72 -13.17 -8.46
CA LEU A 308 -11.50 -13.77 -9.00
C LEU A 308 -11.23 -15.17 -8.43
N SER A 309 -11.52 -15.40 -7.16
CA SER A 309 -11.35 -16.70 -6.50
C SER A 309 -12.34 -17.72 -7.06
N ALA A 310 -13.57 -17.30 -7.35
CA ALA A 310 -14.57 -18.14 -8.01
C ALA A 310 -14.15 -18.56 -9.44
N ILE A 311 -13.29 -17.79 -10.11
CA ILE A 311 -12.81 -18.05 -11.47
C ILE A 311 -11.56 -18.95 -11.50
N SER A 312 -10.98 -19.30 -10.35
CA SER A 312 -9.80 -20.19 -10.27
C SER A 312 -10.00 -21.51 -11.03
N GLY A 313 -11.25 -21.97 -11.15
CA GLY A 313 -11.62 -23.11 -12.00
C GLY A 313 -11.07 -24.42 -11.46
N SER A 314 -10.39 -25.19 -12.31
CA SER A 314 -9.69 -26.43 -11.91
C SER A 314 -8.20 -26.23 -11.64
N ALA A 315 -7.73 -24.98 -11.57
CA ALA A 315 -6.33 -24.71 -11.27
C ALA A 315 -6.00 -25.14 -9.84
N ASP A 316 -4.86 -25.80 -9.68
CA ASP A 316 -4.30 -26.10 -8.37
C ASP A 316 -4.08 -24.81 -7.55
N ALA A 317 -4.24 -24.90 -6.23
CA ALA A 317 -4.17 -23.75 -5.33
C ALA A 317 -2.81 -23.02 -5.42
N ASP A 318 -1.70 -23.75 -5.53
CA ASP A 318 -0.37 -23.13 -5.64
C ASP A 318 -0.19 -22.44 -7.00
N ALA A 319 -0.75 -23.00 -8.07
CA ALA A 319 -0.77 -22.36 -9.37
C ALA A 319 -1.59 -21.06 -9.35
N TYR A 320 -2.71 -21.04 -8.63
CA TYR A 320 -3.53 -19.85 -8.44
C TYR A 320 -2.78 -18.77 -7.64
N ARG A 321 -2.20 -19.14 -6.50
CA ARG A 321 -1.39 -18.25 -5.62
C ARG A 321 -0.25 -17.60 -6.39
N LEU A 322 0.56 -18.40 -7.08
CA LEU A 322 1.67 -17.90 -7.89
C LEU A 322 1.17 -17.07 -9.07
N GLY A 323 0.13 -17.52 -9.76
CA GLY A 323 -0.47 -16.80 -10.89
C GLY A 323 -0.97 -15.41 -10.53
N MET A 324 -1.60 -15.26 -9.36
CA MET A 324 -2.05 -13.98 -8.81
C MET A 324 -0.89 -13.03 -8.55
N ARG A 325 0.22 -13.50 -7.96
CA ARG A 325 1.42 -12.68 -7.76
C ARG A 325 2.15 -12.36 -9.06
N LEU A 326 2.25 -13.30 -10.00
CA LEU A 326 2.79 -13.04 -11.34
C LEU A 326 1.99 -11.95 -12.06
N TYR A 327 0.67 -11.92 -11.89
CA TYR A 327 -0.18 -10.90 -12.50
C TYR A 327 -0.08 -9.55 -11.78
N PHE A 328 -0.39 -9.49 -10.49
CA PHE A 328 -0.49 -8.22 -9.75
C PHE A 328 0.85 -7.61 -9.34
N VAL A 329 1.87 -8.43 -9.08
CA VAL A 329 3.20 -7.97 -8.67
C VAL A 329 4.16 -7.90 -9.87
N GLY A 330 4.17 -8.96 -10.69
CA GLY A 330 4.99 -9.02 -11.89
C GLY A 330 4.44 -8.14 -13.01
N LEU A 331 3.33 -8.54 -13.63
CA LEU A 331 2.85 -7.93 -14.88
C LEU A 331 2.31 -6.51 -14.72
N LEU A 332 1.51 -6.25 -13.67
CA LEU A 332 0.97 -4.92 -13.40
C LEU A 332 1.96 -3.99 -12.70
N ASP A 333 3.14 -4.47 -12.30
CA ASP A 333 4.21 -3.69 -11.63
C ASP A 333 3.67 -2.74 -10.52
N ARG A 334 4.47 -1.81 -10.05
CA ARG A 334 4.09 -0.72 -9.17
C ARG A 334 3.33 0.36 -9.92
N GLN A 335 3.82 0.77 -11.10
CA GLN A 335 3.35 1.98 -11.79
C GLN A 335 2.52 1.74 -13.06
N CYS A 336 2.11 0.50 -13.34
CA CYS A 336 1.35 0.23 -14.57
C CYS A 336 -0.05 0.85 -14.52
N SER A 337 -0.43 1.47 -15.63
CA SER A 337 -1.77 2.03 -15.88
C SER A 337 -2.67 1.09 -16.69
N GLN A 338 -2.24 -0.15 -16.95
CA GLN A 338 -3.07 -1.12 -17.66
C GLN A 338 -4.29 -1.50 -16.84
N SER A 339 -5.44 -1.54 -17.51
CA SER A 339 -6.68 -2.04 -16.91
C SER A 339 -6.57 -3.49 -16.51
N PHE A 340 -7.35 -3.87 -15.50
CA PHE A 340 -7.57 -5.25 -15.13
C PHE A 340 -8.07 -6.08 -16.32
N ARG A 341 -7.49 -7.28 -16.48
CA ARG A 341 -7.70 -8.18 -17.61
C ARG A 341 -7.68 -9.63 -17.13
N VAL A 342 -8.86 -10.22 -16.99
CA VAL A 342 -9.02 -11.60 -16.53
C VAL A 342 -8.32 -12.63 -17.44
N ASP A 343 -8.22 -12.37 -18.75
CA ASP A 343 -7.51 -13.24 -19.69
C ASP A 343 -6.00 -13.24 -19.43
N LEU A 344 -5.41 -12.10 -19.07
CA LEU A 344 -4.00 -12.02 -18.68
C LEU A 344 -3.74 -12.73 -17.34
N LEU A 345 -4.66 -12.58 -16.38
CA LEU A 345 -4.59 -13.32 -15.12
C LEU A 345 -4.63 -14.84 -15.37
N ARG A 346 -5.57 -15.33 -16.18
CA ARG A 346 -5.64 -16.77 -16.55
C ARG A 346 -4.36 -17.24 -17.23
N ARG A 347 -3.75 -16.43 -18.10
CA ARG A 347 -2.43 -16.74 -18.69
C ARG A 347 -1.33 -16.85 -17.64
N CYS A 348 -1.34 -15.99 -16.61
CA CYS A 348 -0.40 -16.06 -15.49
C CYS A 348 -0.60 -17.31 -14.64
N VAL A 349 -1.84 -17.70 -14.35
CA VAL A 349 -2.16 -18.95 -13.64
C VAL A 349 -1.72 -20.18 -14.44
N GLY A 350 -2.02 -20.23 -15.74
CA GLY A 350 -1.56 -21.33 -16.60
C GLY A 350 -0.03 -21.39 -16.73
N ARG A 351 0.65 -20.24 -16.64
CA ARG A 351 2.11 -20.19 -16.56
C ARG A 351 2.62 -20.72 -15.23
N ALA A 352 2.02 -20.30 -14.12
CA ALA A 352 2.36 -20.78 -12.78
C ALA A 352 2.25 -22.31 -12.68
N ALA A 353 1.18 -22.89 -13.20
CA ALA A 353 1.01 -24.35 -13.26
C ALA A 353 2.17 -25.04 -14.01
N ARG A 354 2.60 -24.49 -15.15
CA ARG A 354 3.76 -25.02 -15.89
C ARG A 354 5.08 -24.90 -15.13
N ILE A 355 5.28 -23.81 -14.39
CA ILE A 355 6.48 -23.62 -13.55
C ILE A 355 6.50 -24.68 -12.44
N LEU A 356 5.37 -24.88 -11.76
CA LEU A 356 5.26 -25.82 -10.65
C LEU A 356 5.40 -27.29 -11.09
N ALA A 357 4.97 -27.60 -12.32
CA ALA A 357 5.11 -28.94 -12.90
C ALA A 357 6.56 -29.33 -13.24
N LEU A 358 7.51 -28.39 -13.33
CA LEU A 358 8.92 -28.69 -13.60
C LEU A 358 9.65 -29.32 -12.39
N GLY A 359 9.04 -29.32 -11.21
CA GLY A 359 9.70 -29.75 -9.98
C GLY A 359 10.68 -28.71 -9.43
N PRO A 360 11.33 -29.00 -8.28
CA PRO A 360 12.39 -28.17 -7.74
C PRO A 360 13.65 -28.21 -8.65
N PRO A 361 14.47 -27.14 -8.68
CA PRO A 361 15.74 -27.16 -9.42
C PRO A 361 16.70 -28.24 -8.85
N ASP A 362 17.48 -28.87 -9.74
CA ASP A 362 18.43 -29.93 -9.40
C ASP A 362 19.64 -29.44 -8.58
N GLU A 363 19.97 -28.15 -8.66
CA GLU A 363 21.09 -27.53 -7.94
C GLU A 363 20.62 -26.43 -6.97
N ARG A 364 21.22 -26.43 -5.76
CA ARG A 364 21.00 -25.43 -4.69
C ARG A 364 21.73 -24.11 -4.98
N GLU A 365 21.49 -23.50 -6.13
CA GLU A 365 21.83 -22.09 -6.26
C GLU A 365 20.80 -21.28 -5.47
N ASP A 366 21.23 -20.70 -4.36
CA ASP A 366 20.40 -19.76 -3.61
C ASP A 366 20.11 -18.57 -4.52
N PRO A 367 18.83 -18.30 -4.84
CA PRO A 367 18.50 -17.22 -5.75
C PRO A 367 18.95 -15.88 -5.16
N VAL A 368 19.72 -15.12 -5.94
CA VAL A 368 20.14 -13.78 -5.54
C VAL A 368 18.91 -12.86 -5.49
N LEU A 369 18.55 -12.42 -4.28
CA LEU A 369 17.46 -11.47 -4.10
C LEU A 369 17.81 -10.13 -4.79
N PRO A 370 16.95 -9.61 -5.66
CA PRO A 370 17.14 -8.29 -6.25
C PRO A 370 16.90 -7.24 -5.17
N LEU A 371 17.98 -6.61 -4.72
CA LEU A 371 17.91 -5.54 -3.73
C LEU A 371 17.63 -4.19 -4.40
N SER A 372 16.82 -3.37 -3.73
CA SER A 372 16.67 -1.94 -4.03
C SER A 372 17.93 -1.16 -3.60
N PRO A 373 18.10 0.09 -4.07
CA PRO A 373 19.15 0.98 -3.57
C PRO A 373 19.12 1.21 -2.05
N HIS A 374 17.95 1.05 -1.42
CA HIS A 374 17.77 1.22 0.02
C HIS A 374 17.94 -0.08 0.82
N GLY A 375 18.19 -1.21 0.14
CA GLY A 375 18.54 -2.49 0.76
C GLY A 375 17.37 -3.44 1.04
N TYR A 376 16.12 -3.07 0.75
CA TYR A 376 14.98 -4.00 0.82
C TYR A 376 14.87 -4.84 -0.46
N ALA A 377 14.21 -6.01 -0.38
CA ALA A 377 14.01 -6.91 -1.53
C ALA A 377 12.90 -6.39 -2.46
N ASP A 378 13.15 -6.38 -3.78
CA ASP A 378 12.20 -5.88 -4.78
C ASP A 378 11.24 -7.01 -5.26
N PRO A 379 9.97 -7.02 -4.83
CA PRO A 379 9.04 -8.09 -5.16
C PRO A 379 8.66 -8.12 -6.65
N HIS A 380 8.70 -6.98 -7.34
CA HIS A 380 8.44 -6.95 -8.79
C HIS A 380 9.55 -7.64 -9.56
N ARG A 381 10.82 -7.32 -9.25
CA ARG A 381 11.96 -7.98 -9.89
C ARG A 381 11.96 -9.49 -9.62
N LEU A 382 11.56 -9.91 -8.42
CA LEU A 382 11.38 -11.33 -8.10
C LEU A 382 10.31 -11.98 -8.99
N ALA A 383 9.10 -11.40 -9.05
CA ALA A 383 8.01 -11.94 -9.87
C ALA A 383 8.35 -11.91 -11.38
N CYS A 384 9.01 -10.86 -11.87
CA CYS A 384 9.42 -10.75 -13.27
C CYS A 384 10.49 -11.76 -13.68
N SER A 385 11.36 -12.21 -12.76
CA SER A 385 12.32 -13.28 -13.07
C SER A 385 11.63 -14.55 -13.56
N LEU A 386 10.38 -14.78 -13.11
CA LEU A 386 9.56 -15.93 -13.48
C LEU A 386 8.70 -15.68 -14.73
N LEU A 387 8.72 -14.50 -15.36
CA LEU A 387 7.94 -14.16 -16.55
C LEU A 387 8.70 -14.32 -17.88
N GLY A 388 9.92 -14.86 -17.86
CA GLY A 388 10.74 -15.09 -19.05
C GLY A 388 10.10 -16.01 -20.11
N ARG A 389 10.68 -16.06 -21.33
CA ARG A 389 10.09 -16.80 -22.46
C ARG A 389 9.84 -18.29 -22.16
N ARG A 390 10.76 -18.95 -21.44
CA ARG A 390 10.62 -20.34 -21.00
C ARG A 390 10.31 -20.39 -19.50
N PRO A 391 9.41 -21.27 -19.04
CA PRO A 391 9.30 -21.59 -17.62
C PRO A 391 10.63 -22.12 -17.11
N ALA A 392 11.03 -21.69 -15.92
CA ALA A 392 12.17 -22.24 -15.19
C ALA A 392 11.65 -22.87 -13.88
N PRO A 393 12.35 -23.87 -13.32
CA PRO A 393 12.02 -24.41 -12.01
C PRO A 393 11.95 -23.30 -10.96
N LEU A 394 11.05 -23.42 -9.99
CA LEU A 394 10.85 -22.42 -8.94
C LEU A 394 11.80 -22.70 -7.76
N PRO A 395 12.80 -21.83 -7.50
CA PRO A 395 13.69 -21.97 -6.35
C PRO A 395 12.92 -21.90 -5.03
N ALA A 396 13.41 -22.57 -3.99
CA ALA A 396 12.75 -22.67 -2.68
C ALA A 396 12.42 -21.30 -2.08
N LEU A 397 13.34 -20.35 -2.13
CA LEU A 397 13.11 -18.99 -1.64
C LEU A 397 11.98 -18.27 -2.40
N LEU A 398 11.93 -18.40 -3.74
CA LEU A 398 10.84 -17.81 -4.52
C LEU A 398 9.51 -18.49 -4.25
N ARG A 399 9.53 -19.80 -3.96
CA ARG A 399 8.34 -20.53 -3.52
C ARG A 399 7.82 -19.98 -2.20
N GLU A 400 8.67 -19.81 -1.19
CA GLU A 400 8.28 -19.26 0.12
C GLU A 400 7.69 -17.84 0.01
N VAL A 401 8.22 -17.01 -0.89
CA VAL A 401 7.77 -15.63 -1.08
C VAL A 401 6.49 -15.53 -1.92
N LEU A 402 6.33 -16.37 -2.96
CA LEU A 402 5.32 -16.22 -4.00
C LEU A 402 4.22 -17.29 -4.03
N VAL A 403 4.34 -18.36 -3.25
CA VAL A 403 3.36 -19.45 -3.13
C VAL A 403 2.93 -19.53 -1.68
#